data_AF-A0A4Q3XCN6-F1
#
_entry.id   AF-A0A4Q3XCN6-F1
#
_cell.length_a   1.000
_cell.length_b   1.000
_cell.length_c   1.000
_cell.angle_alpha   90.00
_cell.angle_beta   90.00
_cell.angle_gamma   90.00
#
_symmetry.space_group_name_H-M   'P 1'
#
loop_
_entity.id
_entity.type
_entity.pdbx_description
1 polymer ?
#
loop_
_entity_poly.entity_id
_entity_poly.type
_entity_poly.pdbx_seq_one_letter_code
_entity_poly.pdbx_strand_id
1 'polypeptide(L)' 'MSVLTETTAFAIDYTTIKQRQQAAWASGDYAVVGTTLQIVGEQLCEAIDLKPGALVLDVAAGNGNATLAAARRFT' A
#
# COMPACT_ATOMS: atom_id res chain seq x y z
N MET A 1 49.35 13.04 10.03
CA MET A 1 48.22 13.82 10.58
C MET A 1 46.98 13.40 9.79
N SER A 2 46.15 12.51 10.35
CA SER A 2 44.98 11.96 9.67
C SER A 2 43.78 12.85 9.97
N VAL A 3 43.18 13.45 8.95
CA VAL A 3 41.96 14.24 9.08
C VAL A 3 40.78 13.27 8.98
N LEU A 4 40.04 13.09 10.06
CA LEU A 4 38.77 12.35 10.04
C LEU A 4 37.71 13.27 9.43
N THR A 5 37.35 13.03 8.16
CA THR A 5 36.19 13.66 7.53
C THR A 5 34.92 13.06 8.12
N GLU A 6 34.23 13.81 8.97
CA GLU A 6 32.92 13.46 9.50
C GLU A 6 31.87 13.68 8.39
N THR A 7 31.32 12.59 7.84
CA THR A 7 30.19 12.67 6.91
C THR A 7 28.93 12.93 7.73
N THR A 8 28.47 14.18 7.79
CA THR A 8 27.15 14.53 8.31
C THR A 8 26.08 13.97 7.38
N ALA A 9 25.52 12.81 7.73
CA ALA A 9 24.33 12.29 7.06
C ALA A 9 23.14 13.22 7.36
N PHE A 10 22.53 13.78 6.33
CA PHE A 10 21.26 14.51 6.48
C PHE A 10 20.19 13.54 6.98
N ALA A 11 19.72 13.75 8.21
CA ALA A 11 18.63 12.96 8.77
C ALA A 11 17.32 13.30 8.04
N ILE A 12 16.63 12.27 7.54
CA ILE A 12 15.32 12.43 6.90
C ILE A 12 14.29 12.80 7.98
N ASP A 13 13.56 13.91 7.77
CA ASP A 13 12.43 14.26 8.62
C ASP A 13 11.19 13.43 8.26
N TYR A 14 11.10 12.24 8.87
CA TYR A 14 9.96 11.35 8.69
C TYR A 14 8.65 11.91 9.27
N THR A 15 8.71 12.83 10.22
CA THR A 15 7.50 13.44 10.82
C THR A 15 6.80 14.30 9.78
N THR A 16 7.53 15.20 9.14
CA THR A 16 6.99 16.05 8.08
C THR A 16 6.48 15.22 6.89
N ILE A 17 7.21 14.18 6.51
CA ILE A 17 6.78 13.27 5.42
C ILE A 17 5.46 12.59 5.76
N LYS A 18 5.35 11.98 6.94
CA LYS A 18 4.14 11.26 7.36
C LYS A 18 2.93 12.18 7.48
N GLN A 19 3.11 13.39 7.99
CA GLN A 19 2.03 14.38 8.05
C GLN A 19 1.49 14.73 6.66
N ARG A 20 2.38 14.98 5.69
CA ARG A 20 1.98 15.29 4.31
C ARG A 20 1.32 14.09 3.63
N GLN A 21 1.84 12.89 3.84
CA GLN A 21 1.24 11.66 3.32
C GLN A 21 -0.16 11.45 3.91
N GLN A 22 -0.33 11.59 5.22
CA GLN A 22 -1.64 11.45 5.86
C GLN A 22 -2.65 12.46 5.29
N ALA A 23 -2.26 13.73 5.13
CA ALA A 23 -3.13 14.75 4.55
C ALA A 23 -3.54 14.41 3.11
N ALA A 24 -2.59 13.93 2.28
CA ALA A 24 -2.87 13.50 0.91
C ALA A 24 -3.80 12.28 0.84
N TRP A 25 -3.60 11.30 1.72
CA TRP A 25 -4.50 10.14 1.79
C TRP A 25 -5.87 10.51 2.36
N ALA A 26 -5.97 11.50 3.25
CA ALA A 26 -7.26 11.93 3.82
C ALA A 26 -8.15 12.71 2.83
N SER A 27 -7.60 13.21 1.72
CA SER A 27 -8.35 14.07 0.78
C SER A 27 -9.14 13.31 -0.30
N GLY A 28 -9.03 11.98 -0.37
CA GLY A 28 -9.69 11.18 -1.42
C GLY A 28 -11.14 10.81 -1.11
N ASP A 29 -12.00 10.81 -2.13
CA ASP A 29 -13.30 10.13 -2.08
C ASP A 29 -13.12 8.65 -2.45
N TYR A 30 -12.87 7.83 -1.43
CA TYR A 30 -12.61 6.43 -1.67
C TYR A 30 -13.85 5.59 -1.97
N ALA A 31 -15.07 6.11 -1.80
CA ALA A 31 -16.26 5.40 -2.26
C ALA A 31 -16.27 5.32 -3.80
N VAL A 32 -15.96 6.46 -4.45
CA VAL A 32 -15.84 6.53 -5.92
C VAL A 32 -14.61 5.77 -6.42
N VAL A 33 -13.45 6.00 -5.81
CA VAL A 33 -12.21 5.29 -6.21
C VAL A 33 -12.33 3.77 -5.99
N GLY A 34 -12.91 3.35 -4.88
CA GLY A 34 -13.11 1.93 -4.55
C GLY A 34 -13.97 1.21 -5.58
N THR A 35 -15.09 1.80 -5.98
CA THR A 35 -15.98 1.19 -6.99
C THR A 35 -15.34 1.13 -8.38
N THR A 36 -14.63 2.18 -8.79
CA THR A 36 -13.99 2.23 -10.12
C THR A 36 -12.80 1.27 -10.26
N LEU A 37 -12.08 0.97 -9.18
CA LEU A 37 -10.88 0.12 -9.21
C LEU A 37 -11.11 -1.32 -8.75
N GLN A 38 -12.35 -1.75 -8.52
CA GLN A 38 -12.64 -3.09 -8.01
C GLN A 38 -12.05 -4.20 -8.90
N ILE A 39 -12.16 -4.06 -10.23
CA ILE A 39 -11.65 -5.04 -11.19
C ILE A 39 -10.14 -5.25 -11.09
N VAL A 40 -9.39 -4.24 -10.65
CA VAL A 40 -7.93 -4.34 -10.50
C VAL A 40 -7.58 -5.35 -9.41
N GLY A 41 -8.36 -5.43 -8.33
CA GLY A 41 -8.17 -6.43 -7.28
C GLY A 41 -8.33 -7.86 -7.79
N GLU A 42 -9.33 -8.09 -8.65
CA GLU A 42 -9.58 -9.39 -9.28
C GLU A 42 -8.46 -9.77 -10.24
N GLN A 43 -8.06 -8.83 -11.10
CA GLN A 43 -6.96 -9.02 -12.05
C GLN A 43 -5.63 -9.26 -11.34
N LEU A 44 -5.39 -8.59 -10.21
CA LEU A 44 -4.20 -8.83 -9.40
C LEU A 44 -4.17 -10.27 -8.86
N CYS A 45 -5.27 -10.75 -8.28
CA CYS A 45 -5.35 -12.12 -7.76
C CYS A 45 -5.18 -13.17 -8.86
N GLU A 46 -5.66 -12.90 -10.07
CA GLU A 46 -5.41 -13.73 -11.24
C GLU A 46 -3.94 -13.69 -11.68
N ALA A 47 -3.36 -12.49 -11.79
CA ALA A 47 -1.99 -12.30 -12.27
C ALA A 47 -0.94 -12.92 -11.33
N ILE A 48 -1.17 -12.88 -10.01
CA ILE A 48 -0.29 -13.54 -9.04
C ILE A 48 -0.55 -15.05 -8.93
N ASP A 49 -1.54 -15.56 -9.67
CA ASP A 49 -1.96 -16.97 -9.63
C ASP A 49 -2.24 -17.44 -8.19
N LEU A 50 -3.04 -16.64 -7.47
CA LEU A 50 -3.36 -16.90 -6.06
C LEU A 50 -3.96 -18.30 -5.90
N LYS A 51 -3.49 -19.04 -4.89
CA LYS A 51 -3.87 -20.44 -4.68
C LYS A 51 -4.91 -20.62 -3.55
N PRO A 52 -5.77 -21.64 -3.63
CA PRO A 52 -6.65 -22.00 -2.52
C PRO A 52 -5.85 -22.26 -1.23
N GLY A 53 -6.37 -21.77 -0.10
CA GLY A 53 -5.73 -21.93 1.21
C GLY A 53 -4.54 -21.01 1.48
N ALA A 54 -4.20 -20.09 0.57
CA ALA A 54 -3.15 -19.10 0.80
C ALA A 54 -3.51 -18.14 1.95
N LEU A 55 -2.50 -17.80 2.77
CA LEU A 55 -2.59 -16.72 3.76
C LEU A 55 -2.08 -15.43 3.11
N VAL A 56 -2.91 -14.38 3.12
CA VAL A 56 -2.64 -13.12 2.41
C VAL A 56 -2.62 -11.94 3.37
N LEU A 57 -1.65 -11.04 3.20
CA LEU A 57 -1.60 -9.73 3.85
C LEU A 57 -1.77 -8.64 2.81
N ASP A 58 -2.86 -7.88 2.91
CA ASP A 58 -3.12 -6.70 2.06
C ASP A 58 -2.60 -5.43 2.77
N VAL A 59 -1.43 -4.95 2.36
CA VAL A 59 -0.82 -3.74 2.92
C VAL A 59 -1.41 -2.52 2.24
N ALA A 60 -1.90 -1.57 3.05
CA ALA A 60 -2.67 -0.42 2.59
C ALA A 60 -3.99 -0.80 1.90
N ALA A 61 -4.70 -1.76 2.48
CA ALA A 61 -5.94 -2.33 1.95
C ALA A 61 -7.02 -1.30 1.55
N GLY A 62 -7.02 -0.09 2.14
CA GLY A 62 -7.96 0.98 1.80
C GLY A 62 -9.41 0.48 1.89
N ASN A 63 -10.14 0.54 0.78
CA ASN A 63 -11.53 0.07 0.68
C ASN A 63 -11.68 -1.46 0.53
N GLY A 64 -10.57 -2.20 0.55
CA GLY A 64 -10.55 -3.65 0.61
C GLY A 64 -10.79 -4.36 -0.72
N ASN A 65 -10.61 -3.70 -1.87
CA ASN A 65 -10.85 -4.32 -3.18
C ASN A 65 -9.99 -5.58 -3.40
N ALA A 66 -8.69 -5.51 -3.13
CA ALA A 66 -7.79 -6.66 -3.26
C ALA A 66 -8.07 -7.72 -2.18
N THR A 67 -8.26 -7.28 -0.92
CA THR A 67 -8.69 -8.17 0.17
C THR A 67 -9.95 -8.98 -0.19
N LEU A 68 -11.00 -8.34 -0.69
CA LEU A 68 -12.26 -9.00 -1.06
C LEU A 68 -12.10 -9.91 -2.26
N ALA A 69 -11.36 -9.50 -3.29
CA ALA A 69 -11.04 -10.34 -4.44
C ALA A 69 -10.31 -11.62 -4.02
N ALA A 70 -9.29 -11.49 -3.16
CA ALA A 70 -8.55 -12.63 -2.62
C ALA A 70 -9.45 -13.56 -1.80
N ALA A 71 -10.30 -12.99 -0.94
CA ALA A 71 -11.19 -13.76 -0.07
C ALA A 71 -12.27 -14.53 -0.84
N ARG A 72 -12.87 -13.95 -1.90
CA ARG A 72 -13.99 -14.55 -2.64
C ARG A 72 -13.59 -15.63 -3.64
N ARG A 73 -12.30 -15.71 -3.99
CA ARG A 73 -11.86 -16.52 -5.13
C ARG A 73 -12.01 -18.02 -4.93
N PHE A 74 -11.93 -18.50 -3.69
CA PHE A 74 -11.93 -19.93 -3.34
C PHE A 74 -12.85 -20.29 -2.17
N THR A 75 -13.85 -19.44 -1.90
CA THR A 75 -14.93 -19.72 -0.94
C THR A 75 -15.93 -20.74 -1.47
#